data_AF-A0A8T4XV02-F1
#
_entry.id   AF-A0A8T4XV02-F1
#
_cell.length_a   1.000
_cell.length_b   1.000
_cell.length_c   1.000
_cell.angle_alpha   90.00
_cell.angle_beta   90.00
_cell.angle_gamma   90.00
#
_symmetry.space_group_name_H-M   'P 1'
#
loop_
_entity.id
_entity.type
_entity.pdbx_description
1 polymer ?
#
loop_
_entity_poly.entity_id
_entity_poly.type
_entity_poly.pdbx_seq_one_letter_code
_entity_poly.pdbx_strand_id
1 'polypeptide(L)'
;MLTVTASPLEALGGTFKVAYTSLGITYPALEPKVTPWIEWIDANTTVALSEPQEFIPDGEGLEGIRYRFVDYDPSQSLTMDAPKIITLDYVAQYSISFDQSGVGSDFQGPIITIDEVQYEAPEVPKTCWWDEGTLHSFSYEGVLSVDAGKRYVWMNATGLCELQEATLNITAPGSVTANYGTLYYLKVLSQYGNPYGSGWYPKNWEAKFGVTTPVDHGNRTLRVFVKWSGDAEAYTPEGTIVVLKPSEVIASWQTQYLVTFNTTLPNRRILSIPKVPELRPPGMEVFGMYYPAGEIVTVGPAPLMEAGVEGTRYAFEGWSLNGKPFTTDANLSFLVDRPYDVSVAYGIEHLLLVKAFGVKDPFIAKVTIAALAQMVRDLTPTITVSEWMPHGTQTSLGITTPNKIGHGEWAIFGEWSGDAKGRNRSLSFVMDASKTLNANFFKVNPVAESIPYSFFSGVVCLALSCLIAKRRGKEKGQRIEGMGPQKQGTPQSQKQDPAQAQTRLQELGPEKEPRQRRKTFLPWALGIIVAIVALIVAAFVSVTVASGYGISANELLDFTNWAVVFLAIEAIVFLLATKFLIAWIRREESPEAKSQTGANSS
;
A
#
# COMPACT_ATOMS: atom_id res chain seq x y z
N MET A 1 73.01 94.69 37.64
CA MET A 1 71.99 93.73 38.09
C MET A 1 71.38 93.06 36.88
N LEU A 2 71.39 91.73 36.84
CA LEU A 2 70.60 90.93 35.92
C LEU A 2 69.48 90.26 36.71
N THR A 3 68.30 90.15 36.10
CA THR A 3 67.24 89.24 36.54
C THR A 3 67.05 88.17 35.47
N VAL A 4 67.04 86.90 35.84
CA VAL A 4 66.55 85.80 34.99
C VAL A 4 65.23 85.30 35.56
N THR A 5 64.19 85.30 34.76
CA THR A 5 62.83 84.88 35.14
C THR A 5 62.30 83.86 34.14
N ALA A 6 61.15 83.24 34.42
CA ALA A 6 60.39 82.47 33.43
C ALA A 6 59.06 83.16 33.11
N SER A 7 58.49 82.79 31.96
CA SER A 7 57.12 83.11 31.53
C SER A 7 56.49 81.84 30.94
N PRO A 8 55.22 81.49 31.26
CA PRO A 8 54.33 82.18 32.19
C PRO A 8 54.78 82.02 33.66
N LEU A 9 54.03 82.61 34.62
CA LEU A 9 54.46 82.68 36.03
C LEU A 9 54.56 81.30 36.69
N GLU A 10 53.76 80.37 36.21
CA GLU A 10 53.67 78.97 36.60
C GLU A 10 54.92 78.16 36.20
N ALA A 11 55.75 78.69 35.28
CA ALA A 11 57.06 78.14 34.91
C ALA A 11 58.21 78.64 35.82
N LEU A 12 57.93 79.46 36.84
CA LEU A 12 58.92 79.74 37.89
C LEU A 12 59.23 78.47 38.70
N GLY A 13 60.45 78.40 39.27
CA GLY A 13 61.01 77.17 39.81
C GLY A 13 61.85 76.35 38.82
N GLY A 14 61.77 76.64 37.52
CA GLY A 14 62.59 76.01 36.48
C GLY A 14 64.10 76.19 36.67
N THR A 15 64.87 75.14 36.35
CA THR A 15 66.34 75.19 36.39
C THR A 15 66.96 75.70 35.08
N PHE A 16 68.13 76.34 35.19
CA PHE A 16 68.97 76.76 34.05
C PHE A 16 70.44 76.92 34.50
N LYS A 17 71.40 76.90 33.58
CA LYS A 17 72.81 77.27 33.87
C LYS A 17 73.17 78.63 33.28
N VAL A 18 74.11 79.32 33.91
CA VAL A 18 74.56 80.67 33.49
C VAL A 18 76.05 80.88 33.71
N ALA A 19 76.73 81.45 32.72
CA ALA A 19 78.10 81.94 32.80
C ALA A 19 78.09 83.48 32.85
N TYR A 20 78.86 84.06 33.77
CA TYR A 20 78.90 85.51 34.01
C TYR A 20 80.21 85.95 34.67
N THR A 21 80.45 87.27 34.81
CA THR A 21 81.59 87.81 35.58
C THR A 21 81.09 88.82 36.61
N SER A 22 81.56 88.70 37.86
CA SER A 22 81.14 89.55 38.97
C SER A 22 82.32 89.80 39.92
N LEU A 23 82.54 91.06 40.30
CA LEU A 23 83.66 91.52 41.13
C LEU A 23 85.04 91.11 40.57
N GLY A 24 85.16 91.05 39.24
CA GLY A 24 86.36 90.61 38.52
C GLY A 24 86.57 89.09 38.46
N ILE A 25 85.64 88.29 38.98
CA ILE A 25 85.70 86.82 38.97
C ILE A 25 84.71 86.29 37.93
N THR A 26 85.20 85.48 36.99
CA THR A 26 84.35 84.79 36.01
C THR A 26 83.83 83.48 36.58
N TYR A 27 82.50 83.34 36.61
CA TYR A 27 81.76 82.17 37.04
C TYR A 27 81.33 81.36 35.81
N PRO A 28 81.82 80.13 35.59
CA PRO A 28 81.38 79.28 34.50
C PRO A 28 80.01 78.65 34.77
N ALA A 29 79.30 78.28 33.69
CA ALA A 29 78.00 77.60 33.71
C ALA A 29 78.10 76.14 34.17
N LEU A 30 78.41 75.91 35.45
CA LEU A 30 78.55 74.58 36.05
C LEU A 30 77.29 74.21 36.86
N GLU A 31 77.01 74.99 37.91
CA GLU A 31 75.91 74.72 38.85
C GLU A 31 74.58 75.31 38.35
N PRO A 32 73.48 74.55 38.36
CA PRO A 32 72.16 75.08 38.00
C PRO A 32 71.71 76.18 38.97
N LYS A 33 70.96 77.13 38.42
CA LYS A 33 70.19 78.17 39.12
C LYS A 33 68.71 77.92 38.88
N VAL A 34 67.87 78.57 39.66
CA VAL A 34 66.41 78.41 39.64
C VAL A 34 65.77 79.78 39.40
N THR A 35 64.78 79.87 38.51
CA THR A 35 64.03 81.12 38.29
C THR A 35 63.03 81.41 39.42
N PRO A 36 62.89 82.66 39.90
CA PRO A 36 63.62 83.84 39.48
C PRO A 36 64.99 83.95 40.16
N TRP A 37 66.03 84.27 39.38
CA TRP A 37 67.40 84.47 39.86
C TRP A 37 67.82 85.93 39.63
N ILE A 38 68.47 86.55 40.60
CA ILE A 38 68.90 87.96 40.55
C ILE A 38 70.36 88.04 41.00
N GLU A 39 71.20 88.74 40.24
CA GLU A 39 72.64 88.83 40.53
C GLU A 39 73.24 90.18 40.09
N TRP A 40 74.32 90.60 40.75
CA TRP A 40 75.16 91.71 40.33
C TRP A 40 76.31 91.21 39.46
N ILE A 41 76.35 91.71 38.23
CA ILE A 41 77.25 91.28 37.15
C ILE A 41 77.98 92.52 36.63
N ASP A 42 79.26 92.37 36.33
CA ASP A 42 80.18 93.47 36.00
C ASP A 42 79.84 94.12 34.66
N ALA A 43 79.98 95.45 34.61
CA ALA A 43 79.66 96.24 33.43
C ALA A 43 80.57 95.91 32.23
N ASN A 44 79.99 95.90 31.03
CA ASN A 44 80.60 95.49 29.76
C ASN A 44 81.07 94.02 29.69
N THR A 45 80.65 93.17 30.63
CA THR A 45 80.87 91.72 30.53
C THR A 45 79.67 91.02 29.87
N THR A 46 79.92 89.87 29.23
CA THR A 46 78.89 89.05 28.61
C THR A 46 78.36 88.02 29.59
N VAL A 47 77.04 87.82 29.58
CA VAL A 47 76.33 86.73 30.24
C VAL A 47 75.82 85.78 29.16
N ALA A 48 75.93 84.47 29.40
CA ALA A 48 75.35 83.44 28.54
C ALA A 48 74.61 82.41 29.39
N LEU A 49 73.36 82.12 29.02
CA LEU A 49 72.55 81.07 29.61
C LEU A 49 72.66 79.79 28.78
N SER A 50 72.39 78.65 29.41
CA SER A 50 72.49 77.32 28.79
C SER A 50 71.68 76.30 29.58
N GLU A 51 71.36 75.17 28.97
CA GLU A 51 70.63 74.06 29.61
C GLU A 51 69.40 74.54 30.42
N PRO A 52 68.43 75.23 29.80
CA PRO A 52 67.16 75.51 30.44
C PRO A 52 66.41 74.18 30.59
N GLN A 53 65.67 74.04 31.68
CA GLN A 53 64.90 72.84 31.95
C GLN A 53 63.82 72.64 30.89
N GLU A 54 63.87 71.55 30.12
CA GLU A 54 62.99 71.37 28.96
C GLU A 54 61.50 71.33 29.33
N PHE A 55 61.16 70.71 30.48
CA PHE A 55 59.80 70.61 31.00
C PHE A 55 59.73 70.93 32.49
N ILE A 56 58.76 71.76 32.89
CA ILE A 56 58.49 72.14 34.28
C ILE A 56 57.08 71.69 34.68
N PRO A 57 56.88 71.01 35.83
CA PRO A 57 57.89 70.62 36.82
C PRO A 57 58.86 69.54 36.35
N ASP A 58 58.42 68.63 35.48
CA ASP A 58 59.23 67.64 34.76
C ASP A 58 58.47 67.12 33.51
N GLY A 59 58.94 66.03 32.90
CA GLY A 59 58.32 65.43 31.72
C GLY A 59 56.99 64.70 31.95
N GLU A 60 56.70 64.23 33.17
CA GLU A 60 55.39 63.68 33.57
C GLU A 60 54.42 64.81 33.98
N GLY A 61 54.96 65.96 34.36
CA GLY A 61 54.19 67.15 34.70
C GLY A 61 53.46 67.05 36.04
N LEU A 62 52.45 67.89 36.23
CA LEU A 62 51.59 67.88 37.41
C LEU A 62 50.14 68.10 36.99
N GLU A 63 49.24 67.22 37.44
CA GLU A 63 47.80 67.23 37.11
C GLU A 63 47.50 67.28 35.59
N GLY A 64 48.42 66.74 34.77
CA GLY A 64 48.33 66.74 33.31
C GLY A 64 48.81 68.04 32.64
N ILE A 65 49.45 68.95 33.38
CA ILE A 65 50.02 70.20 32.87
C ILE A 65 51.55 70.16 33.02
N ARG A 66 52.28 70.58 32.00
CA ARG A 66 53.72 70.88 32.07
C ARG A 66 54.05 72.06 31.17
N TYR A 67 55.08 72.82 31.49
CA TYR A 67 55.54 73.96 30.68
C TYR A 67 56.77 73.56 29.90
N ARG A 68 56.72 73.61 28.57
CA ARG A 68 57.82 73.25 27.66
C ARG A 68 58.62 74.50 27.28
N PHE A 69 59.95 74.44 27.42
CA PHE A 69 60.83 75.56 27.01
C PHE A 69 60.71 75.85 25.50
N VAL A 70 60.71 77.14 25.14
CA VAL A 70 60.58 77.62 23.75
C VAL A 70 61.80 78.44 23.34
N ASP A 71 62.08 79.57 23.99
CA ASP A 71 63.18 80.48 23.62
C ASP A 71 63.60 81.39 24.79
N TYR A 72 64.57 82.26 24.55
CA TYR A 72 65.08 83.27 25.47
C TYR A 72 64.72 84.69 24.99
N ASP A 73 63.83 85.41 25.67
CA ASP A 73 63.62 86.85 25.44
C ASP A 73 64.60 87.68 26.30
N PRO A 74 65.40 88.61 25.72
CA PRO A 74 65.53 88.93 24.29
C PRO A 74 66.58 88.08 23.56
N SER A 75 67.40 87.29 24.28
CA SER A 75 68.33 86.30 23.71
C SER A 75 69.02 85.46 24.80
N GLN A 76 69.56 84.31 24.39
CA GLN A 76 70.36 83.41 25.25
C GLN A 76 71.61 84.07 25.87
N SER A 77 72.17 85.11 25.24
CA SER A 77 73.40 85.76 25.69
C SER A 77 73.42 87.25 25.38
N LEU A 78 73.78 88.07 26.37
CA LEU A 78 73.81 89.53 26.24
C LEU A 78 74.98 90.17 27.00
N THR A 79 75.30 91.42 26.66
CA THR A 79 76.32 92.22 27.37
C THR A 79 75.67 93.14 28.41
N MET A 80 76.26 93.24 29.59
CA MET A 80 75.77 94.03 30.72
C MET A 80 76.20 95.49 30.63
N ASP A 81 75.48 96.29 29.86
CA ASP A 81 75.65 97.76 29.77
C ASP A 81 74.76 98.53 30.79
N ALA A 82 73.65 97.93 31.21
CA ALA A 82 72.62 98.46 32.08
C ALA A 82 71.95 97.32 32.90
N PRO A 83 71.03 97.61 33.84
CA PRO A 83 70.16 96.59 34.40
C PRO A 83 69.33 95.92 33.29
N LYS A 84 69.32 94.58 33.25
CA LYS A 84 68.65 93.79 32.21
C LYS A 84 67.84 92.65 32.80
N ILE A 85 66.89 92.17 32.02
CA ILE A 85 66.08 90.97 32.29
C ILE A 85 66.33 89.99 31.14
N ILE A 86 66.37 88.70 31.45
CA ILE A 86 66.15 87.62 30.49
C ILE A 86 64.96 86.80 30.97
N THR A 87 64.00 86.59 30.08
CA THR A 87 62.88 85.68 30.29
C THR A 87 63.21 84.35 29.61
N LEU A 88 63.06 83.26 30.33
CA LEU A 88 62.94 81.93 29.76
C LEU A 88 61.47 81.76 29.36
N ASP A 89 61.18 81.73 28.07
CA ASP A 89 59.81 81.59 27.58
C ASP A 89 59.44 80.12 27.45
N TYR A 90 58.29 79.76 28.02
CA TYR A 90 57.70 78.44 27.97
C TYR A 90 56.29 78.51 27.38
N VAL A 91 55.86 77.42 26.76
CA VAL A 91 54.47 77.20 26.37
C VAL A 91 53.83 76.17 27.31
N ALA A 92 52.58 76.40 27.72
CA ALA A 92 51.83 75.38 28.43
C ALA A 92 51.60 74.17 27.51
N GLN A 93 51.84 72.96 28.01
CA GLN A 93 51.46 71.71 27.37
C GLN A 93 50.44 70.98 28.22
N TYR A 94 49.44 70.41 27.56
CA TYR A 94 48.38 69.63 28.17
C TYR A 94 48.48 68.16 27.76
N SER A 95 48.33 67.28 28.75
CA SER A 95 48.24 65.83 28.58
C SER A 95 46.85 65.44 28.09
N ILE A 96 46.77 64.87 26.89
CA ILE A 96 45.55 64.31 26.30
C ILE A 96 45.70 62.78 26.23
N SER A 97 44.78 62.05 26.86
CA SER A 97 44.78 60.58 26.86
C SER A 97 43.65 59.99 26.01
N PHE A 98 43.99 59.20 25.01
CA PHE A 98 43.03 58.46 24.18
C PHE A 98 42.89 57.05 24.74
N ASP A 99 41.68 56.66 25.11
CA ASP A 99 41.41 55.43 25.86
C ASP A 99 40.22 54.65 25.27
N GLN A 100 40.04 53.39 25.65
CA GLN A 100 38.93 52.56 25.19
C GLN A 100 38.23 51.84 26.34
N SER A 101 36.92 51.62 26.19
CA SER A 101 36.20 50.65 27.01
C SER A 101 35.42 49.64 26.16
N GLY A 102 35.27 48.42 26.70
CA GLY A 102 34.49 47.36 26.08
C GLY A 102 35.27 46.45 25.13
N VAL A 103 36.43 46.86 24.60
CA VAL A 103 37.31 45.99 23.81
C VAL A 103 38.08 45.05 24.75
N GLY A 104 38.14 43.77 24.39
CA GLY A 104 38.84 42.73 25.14
C GLY A 104 40.24 42.46 24.61
N SER A 105 41.09 41.86 25.44
CA SER A 105 42.48 41.52 25.08
C SER A 105 42.62 40.47 23.97
N ASP A 106 41.53 39.91 23.47
CA ASP A 106 41.51 39.08 22.26
C ASP A 106 41.49 39.89 20.95
N PHE A 107 41.30 41.21 21.02
CA PHE A 107 41.64 42.13 19.93
C PHE A 107 43.01 42.79 20.18
N GLN A 108 43.85 42.82 19.15
CA GLN A 108 45.23 43.34 19.23
C GLN A 108 45.60 44.23 18.02
N GLY A 109 44.67 44.52 17.11
CA GLY A 109 44.94 45.33 15.91
C GLY A 109 44.72 46.83 16.13
N PRO A 110 44.74 47.62 15.04
CA PRO A 110 44.46 49.05 15.05
C PRO A 110 43.13 49.42 15.73
N ILE A 111 43.13 50.52 16.49
CA ILE A 111 41.94 51.02 17.20
C ILE A 111 41.73 52.53 17.06
N ILE A 112 42.80 53.31 16.89
CA ILE A 112 42.74 54.77 16.75
C ILE A 112 43.85 55.25 15.82
N THR A 113 43.56 56.29 15.03
CA THR A 113 44.58 57.13 14.38
C THR A 113 44.60 58.50 15.06
N ILE A 114 45.79 59.00 15.41
CA ILE A 114 46.03 60.33 15.97
C ILE A 114 47.07 61.02 15.09
N ASP A 115 46.74 62.16 14.49
CA ASP A 115 47.62 62.93 13.59
C ASP A 115 48.33 62.07 12.54
N GLU A 116 47.53 61.35 11.74
CA GLU A 116 47.95 60.41 10.70
C GLU A 116 48.74 59.16 11.20
N VAL A 117 49.07 59.08 12.50
CA VAL A 117 49.73 57.91 13.12
C VAL A 117 48.68 56.96 13.70
N GLN A 118 48.65 55.73 13.19
CA GLN A 118 47.76 54.66 13.67
C GLN A 118 48.38 53.92 14.86
N TYR A 119 47.55 53.59 15.86
CA TYR A 119 47.92 52.86 17.08
C TYR A 119 47.05 51.62 17.29
N GLU A 120 47.63 50.57 17.85
CA GLU A 120 46.96 49.30 18.13
C GLU A 120 46.35 49.24 19.54
N ALA A 121 45.36 48.36 19.75
CA ALA A 121 44.68 48.17 21.02
C ALA A 121 45.58 47.97 22.26
N PRO A 122 46.73 47.26 22.23
CA PRO A 122 47.65 47.18 23.38
C PRO A 122 48.46 48.47 23.65
N GLU A 123 48.44 49.46 22.77
CA GLU A 123 49.06 50.78 22.98
C GLU A 123 48.12 51.81 23.63
N VAL A 124 46.88 51.41 23.92
CA VAL A 124 45.82 52.23 24.51
C VAL A 124 45.64 51.85 25.99
N PRO A 125 45.57 52.82 26.94
CA PRO A 125 45.49 54.26 26.74
C PRO A 125 46.76 54.92 26.22
N LYS A 126 46.61 55.75 25.18
CA LYS A 126 47.67 56.49 24.51
C LYS A 126 47.67 57.95 24.94
N THR A 127 48.70 58.35 25.69
CA THR A 127 48.89 59.76 26.09
C THR A 127 49.75 60.52 25.10
N CYS A 128 49.30 61.74 24.75
CA CYS A 128 50.02 62.73 23.97
C CYS A 128 50.16 64.04 24.77
N TRP A 129 51.26 64.76 24.58
CA TRP A 129 51.51 66.07 25.18
C TRP A 129 51.62 67.11 24.07
N TRP A 130 50.72 68.09 24.08
CA TRP A 130 50.61 69.09 23.01
C TRP A 130 50.57 70.52 23.57
N ASP A 131 51.14 71.46 22.82
CA ASP A 131 51.20 72.88 23.19
C ASP A 131 49.79 73.51 23.20
N GLU A 132 49.54 74.46 24.10
CA GLU A 132 48.25 75.17 24.21
C GLU A 132 47.85 75.89 22.90
N GLY A 133 46.58 75.78 22.53
CA GLY A 133 45.99 76.38 21.33
C GLY A 133 46.33 75.66 20.02
N THR A 134 47.02 74.53 20.07
CA THR A 134 47.24 73.66 18.90
C THR A 134 45.98 72.89 18.50
N LEU A 135 45.95 72.45 17.24
CA LEU A 135 44.87 71.64 16.67
C LEU A 135 45.38 70.24 16.36
N HIS A 136 44.76 69.23 16.97
CA HIS A 136 45.17 67.82 16.86
C HIS A 136 43.99 66.93 16.49
N SER A 137 44.23 65.94 15.63
CA SER A 137 43.20 65.14 14.97
C SER A 137 43.18 63.71 15.50
N PHE A 138 41.97 63.13 15.65
CA PHE A 138 41.81 61.72 15.95
C PHE A 138 40.63 61.10 15.19
N SER A 139 40.73 59.79 14.91
CA SER A 139 39.62 58.96 14.43
C SER A 139 39.72 57.55 15.02
N TYR A 140 38.65 57.08 15.66
CA TYR A 140 38.53 55.73 16.19
C TYR A 140 37.98 54.75 15.15
N GLU A 141 38.52 53.54 15.12
CA GLU A 141 38.12 52.48 14.18
C GLU A 141 36.70 51.96 14.48
N GLY A 142 35.74 52.22 13.58
CA GLY A 142 34.32 51.99 13.87
C GLY A 142 33.91 50.51 14.08
N VAL A 143 34.70 49.56 13.56
CA VAL A 143 34.44 48.11 13.69
C VAL A 143 35.75 47.33 13.86
N LEU A 144 36.03 46.84 15.07
CA LEU A 144 37.20 46.02 15.37
C LEU A 144 36.85 44.53 15.19
N SER A 145 37.31 43.92 14.10
CA SER A 145 37.02 42.50 13.83
C SER A 145 38.04 41.60 14.53
N VAL A 146 37.57 40.67 15.38
CA VAL A 146 38.43 39.68 16.05
C VAL A 146 38.58 38.44 15.18
N ASP A 147 37.45 37.85 14.80
CA ASP A 147 37.38 36.67 13.93
C ASP A 147 36.07 36.67 13.12
N ALA A 148 35.79 35.57 12.41
CA ALA A 148 34.56 35.42 11.61
C ALA A 148 33.26 35.38 12.43
N GLY A 149 33.35 35.26 13.76
CA GLY A 149 32.24 35.12 14.71
C GLY A 149 32.12 36.24 15.74
N LYS A 150 33.18 37.03 16.00
CA LYS A 150 33.21 38.12 17.00
C LYS A 150 33.79 39.42 16.42
N ARG A 151 33.13 40.54 16.74
CA ARG A 151 33.65 41.89 16.50
C ARG A 151 33.19 42.87 17.57
N TYR A 152 33.92 43.96 17.72
CA TYR A 152 33.51 45.14 18.47
C TYR A 152 33.02 46.22 17.50
N VAL A 153 32.09 47.06 17.94
CA VAL A 153 31.56 48.20 17.17
C VAL A 153 31.51 49.42 18.07
N TRP A 154 31.96 50.56 17.56
CA TRP A 154 31.94 51.84 18.28
C TRP A 154 30.49 52.25 18.62
N MET A 155 30.24 52.71 19.85
CA MET A 155 28.90 53.07 20.34
C MET A 155 28.78 54.57 20.62
N ASN A 156 29.73 55.13 21.36
CA ASN A 156 29.91 56.56 21.63
C ASN A 156 31.34 56.81 22.16
N ALA A 157 31.73 58.07 22.32
CA ALA A 157 32.89 58.46 23.13
C ALA A 157 32.46 59.31 24.33
N THR A 158 33.36 59.49 25.30
CA THR A 158 33.16 60.31 26.50
C THR A 158 34.45 61.03 26.88
N GLY A 159 34.34 62.26 27.38
CA GLY A 159 35.47 63.08 27.84
C GLY A 159 35.50 64.43 27.10
N LEU A 160 36.67 64.81 26.57
CA LEU A 160 36.87 66.03 25.79
C LEU A 160 36.12 66.03 24.44
N CYS A 161 35.69 64.85 23.96
CA CYS A 161 34.86 64.71 22.78
C CYS A 161 33.96 63.47 22.89
N GLU A 162 32.77 63.52 22.27
CA GLU A 162 31.80 62.42 22.23
C GLU A 162 31.67 61.78 20.83
N LEU A 163 32.38 62.32 19.83
CA LEU A 163 32.39 61.85 18.44
C LEU A 163 33.41 60.71 18.23
N GLN A 164 33.20 59.91 17.18
CA GLN A 164 34.14 58.86 16.75
C GLN A 164 35.44 59.47 16.20
N GLU A 165 35.34 60.63 15.56
CA GLU A 165 36.46 61.37 14.98
C GLU A 165 36.23 62.88 15.09
N ALA A 166 37.29 63.64 15.33
CA ALA A 166 37.26 65.10 15.40
C ALA A 166 38.67 65.72 15.34
N THR A 167 38.73 67.04 15.19
CA THR A 167 39.91 67.84 15.54
C THR A 167 39.66 68.53 16.87
N LEU A 168 40.52 68.25 17.86
CA LEU A 168 40.54 68.90 19.17
C LEU A 168 41.31 70.22 19.09
N ASN A 169 40.87 71.21 19.86
CA ASN A 169 41.67 72.40 20.19
C ASN A 169 42.18 72.25 21.63
N ILE A 170 43.48 72.35 21.83
CA ILE A 170 44.12 71.92 23.08
C ILE A 170 44.17 73.07 24.09
N THR A 171 43.19 73.11 25.01
CA THR A 171 43.02 74.22 26.00
C THR A 171 42.96 73.76 27.46
N ALA A 172 43.08 72.45 27.72
CA ALA A 172 43.07 71.83 29.05
C ALA A 172 43.53 70.37 28.93
N PRO A 173 44.03 69.74 30.01
CA PRO A 173 44.28 68.30 30.03
C PRO A 173 42.98 67.50 30.12
N GLY A 174 43.01 66.23 29.70
CA GLY A 174 41.85 65.34 29.81
C GLY A 174 41.99 64.07 28.98
N SER A 175 40.85 63.43 28.69
CA SER A 175 40.81 62.20 27.90
C SER A 175 39.68 62.18 26.87
N VAL A 176 39.80 61.31 25.87
CA VAL A 176 38.71 60.90 24.97
C VAL A 176 38.64 59.38 25.01
N THR A 177 37.67 58.83 25.74
CA THR A 177 37.47 57.37 25.88
C THR A 177 36.39 56.89 24.90
N ALA A 178 36.73 55.99 23.97
CA ALA A 178 35.78 55.38 23.05
C ALA A 178 35.18 54.08 23.62
N ASN A 179 33.86 53.96 23.61
CA ASN A 179 33.14 52.83 24.20
C ASN A 179 32.60 51.90 23.11
N TYR A 180 32.89 50.60 23.24
CA TYR A 180 32.62 49.59 22.21
C TYR A 180 31.63 48.52 22.68
N GLY A 181 30.66 48.20 21.81
CA GLY A 181 29.72 47.09 21.99
C GLY A 181 30.25 45.80 21.38
N THR A 182 30.16 44.68 22.10
CA THR A 182 30.46 43.35 21.53
C THR A 182 29.30 42.86 20.66
N LEU A 183 29.57 42.55 19.39
CA LEU A 183 28.66 41.81 18.51
C LEU A 183 29.21 40.40 18.23
N TYR A 184 28.30 39.45 18.13
CA TYR A 184 28.59 38.08 17.71
C TYR A 184 27.78 37.70 16.47
N TYR A 185 28.33 36.83 15.63
CA TYR A 185 27.64 36.31 14.46
C TYR A 185 26.79 35.08 14.83
N LEU A 186 25.50 35.13 14.48
CA LEU A 186 24.63 33.97 14.39
C LEU A 186 24.65 33.46 12.96
N LYS A 187 24.88 32.16 12.78
CA LYS A 187 24.92 31.49 11.48
C LYS A 187 23.81 30.43 11.41
N VAL A 188 22.84 30.66 10.53
CA VAL A 188 21.69 29.79 10.30
C VAL A 188 21.93 28.95 9.05
N LEU A 189 22.06 27.63 9.22
CA LEU A 189 22.31 26.67 8.15
C LEU A 189 21.10 25.79 7.87
N SER A 190 20.82 25.56 6.59
CA SER A 190 19.82 24.59 6.13
C SER A 190 20.22 24.00 4.79
N GLN A 191 19.95 22.70 4.58
CA GLN A 191 20.13 22.06 3.27
C GLN A 191 18.98 22.38 2.28
N TYR A 192 17.80 22.73 2.80
CA TYR A 192 16.60 23.00 1.99
C TYR A 192 15.86 24.25 2.50
N GLY A 193 15.04 24.83 1.64
CA GLY A 193 14.27 26.04 1.95
C GLY A 193 15.17 27.28 2.06
N ASN A 194 14.55 28.42 2.42
CA ASN A 194 15.22 29.71 2.55
C ASN A 194 15.43 30.02 4.05
N PRO A 195 16.63 29.79 4.61
CA PRO A 195 16.92 30.13 6.00
C PRO A 195 17.08 31.65 6.19
N TYR A 196 16.67 32.16 7.35
CA TYR A 196 16.84 33.56 7.75
C TYR A 196 17.23 33.66 9.23
N GLY A 197 17.77 34.82 9.62
CA GLY A 197 18.31 35.07 10.97
C GLY A 197 19.84 34.97 11.07
N SER A 198 20.55 34.70 9.97
CA SER A 198 22.02 34.85 9.94
C SER A 198 22.40 36.33 9.98
N GLY A 199 23.31 36.71 10.88
CA GLY A 199 23.69 38.12 11.06
C GLY A 199 24.50 38.41 12.31
N TRP A 200 24.93 39.66 12.45
CA TRP A 200 25.63 40.17 13.64
C TRP A 200 24.61 40.69 14.66
N TYR A 201 24.64 40.16 15.87
CA TYR A 201 23.74 40.53 16.98
C TYR A 201 24.53 41.00 18.20
N PRO A 202 24.01 41.94 19.00
CA PRO A 202 24.66 42.33 20.25
C PRO A 202 24.75 41.17 21.24
N LYS A 203 25.82 41.13 22.03
CA LYS A 203 25.95 40.21 23.15
C LYS A 203 24.74 40.35 24.10
N ASN A 204 24.18 39.21 24.50
CA ASN A 204 22.96 39.06 25.31
C ASN A 204 21.64 39.45 24.60
N TRP A 205 21.64 39.72 23.29
CA TRP A 205 20.41 40.00 22.53
C TRP A 205 19.67 38.72 22.12
N GLU A 206 18.34 38.74 22.06
CA GLU A 206 17.54 37.62 21.51
C GLU A 206 17.37 37.76 19.99
N ALA A 207 18.02 36.87 19.24
CA ALA A 207 17.89 36.77 17.79
C ALA A 207 16.77 35.80 17.40
N LYS A 208 16.03 36.14 16.33
CA LYS A 208 15.05 35.27 15.68
C LYS A 208 15.65 34.64 14.43
N PHE A 209 15.42 33.35 14.23
CA PHE A 209 15.80 32.61 13.03
C PHE A 209 14.67 31.68 12.56
N GLY A 210 14.74 31.23 11.31
CA GLY A 210 13.81 30.24 10.80
C GLY A 210 14.07 29.81 9.37
N VAL A 211 13.20 28.94 8.83
CA VAL A 211 13.32 28.42 7.45
C VAL A 211 11.95 28.06 6.86
N THR A 212 11.78 28.31 5.55
CA THR A 212 10.54 27.97 4.82
C THR A 212 10.35 26.47 4.66
N THR A 213 9.21 25.93 5.10
CA THR A 213 8.84 24.50 5.02
C THR A 213 7.34 24.34 4.71
N PRO A 214 6.89 23.25 4.05
CA PRO A 214 7.69 22.25 3.35
C PRO A 214 8.28 22.77 2.04
N VAL A 215 9.23 22.04 1.47
CA VAL A 215 9.86 22.33 0.18
C VAL A 215 9.46 21.23 -0.81
N ASP A 216 8.70 21.57 -1.84
CA ASP A 216 8.34 20.65 -2.92
C ASP A 216 9.39 20.69 -4.03
N HIS A 217 9.87 19.50 -4.45
CA HIS A 217 10.80 19.34 -5.56
C HIS A 217 10.11 19.14 -6.93
N GLY A 218 8.77 19.17 -6.98
CA GLY A 218 7.96 18.98 -8.20
C GLY A 218 7.93 17.53 -8.71
N ASN A 219 8.68 16.63 -8.08
CA ASN A 219 8.85 15.22 -8.47
C ASN A 219 8.18 14.26 -7.47
N ARG A 220 7.05 14.67 -6.88
CA ARG A 220 6.32 13.94 -5.83
C ARG A 220 7.15 13.69 -4.55
N THR A 221 8.11 14.57 -4.26
CA THR A 221 8.97 14.51 -3.06
C THR A 221 8.96 15.85 -2.33
N LEU A 222 8.63 15.83 -1.03
CA LEU A 222 8.80 16.96 -0.14
C LEU A 222 10.05 16.79 0.73
N ARG A 223 10.64 17.92 1.12
CA ARG A 223 11.46 18.04 2.34
C ARG A 223 10.63 18.77 3.37
N VAL A 224 10.49 18.17 4.54
CA VAL A 224 9.75 18.73 5.69
C VAL A 224 10.75 18.96 6.82
N PHE A 225 10.74 20.16 7.37
CA PHE A 225 11.56 20.51 8.53
C PHE A 225 11.19 19.62 9.74
N VAL A 226 12.20 19.21 10.52
CA VAL A 226 12.01 18.36 11.70
C VAL A 226 12.37 19.08 13.00
N LYS A 227 13.60 19.62 13.08
CA LYS A 227 14.07 20.42 14.20
C LYS A 227 15.30 21.25 13.86
N TRP A 228 15.54 22.29 14.64
CA TRP A 228 16.82 22.97 14.76
C TRP A 228 17.74 22.23 15.74
N SER A 229 19.05 22.41 15.57
CA SER A 229 20.12 21.80 16.36
C SER A 229 21.38 22.67 16.30
N GLY A 230 22.37 22.42 17.16
CA GLY A 230 23.54 23.29 17.32
C GLY A 230 23.45 24.06 18.64
N ASP A 231 23.65 25.37 18.60
CA ASP A 231 23.58 26.24 19.79
C ASP A 231 22.15 26.56 20.27
N ALA A 232 21.12 26.13 19.53
CA ALA A 232 19.73 26.14 19.96
C ALA A 232 18.97 24.93 19.36
N GLU A 233 18.02 24.39 20.12
CA GLU A 233 17.07 23.38 19.65
C GLU A 233 15.64 23.95 19.61
N ALA A 234 14.92 23.68 18.53
CA ALA A 234 13.50 24.01 18.39
C ALA A 234 12.81 23.04 17.43
N TYR A 235 11.58 22.62 17.75
CA TYR A 235 10.78 21.68 16.95
C TYR A 235 9.79 22.40 16.01
N THR A 236 9.87 23.73 15.96
CA THR A 236 9.16 24.62 15.03
C THR A 236 10.13 25.16 13.98
N PRO A 237 9.67 25.47 12.75
CA PRO A 237 10.54 26.02 11.70
C PRO A 237 11.10 27.40 12.03
N GLU A 238 10.46 28.14 12.94
CA GLU A 238 10.99 29.36 13.56
C GLU A 238 11.50 29.07 14.98
N GLY A 239 12.49 29.84 15.44
CA GLY A 239 13.04 29.75 16.80
C GLY A 239 13.76 31.03 17.24
N THR A 240 14.18 31.08 18.51
CA THR A 240 15.00 32.16 19.08
C THR A 240 16.24 31.63 19.79
N ILE A 241 17.25 32.50 19.91
CA ILE A 241 18.50 32.25 20.65
C ILE A 241 18.98 33.55 21.29
N VAL A 242 19.39 33.48 22.56
CA VAL A 242 20.10 34.60 23.22
C VAL A 242 21.58 34.49 22.85
N VAL A 243 22.11 35.51 22.17
CA VAL A 243 23.43 35.47 21.56
C VAL A 243 24.51 35.84 22.59
N LEU A 244 25.08 34.83 23.25
CA LEU A 244 26.11 34.99 24.30
C LEU A 244 27.56 34.89 23.77
N LYS A 245 27.72 34.32 22.58
CA LYS A 245 28.98 33.95 21.89
C LYS A 245 28.70 33.85 20.37
N PRO A 246 29.68 33.56 19.50
CA PRO A 246 29.39 33.12 18.14
C PRO A 246 28.59 31.81 18.18
N SER A 247 27.53 31.73 17.38
CA SER A 247 26.56 30.62 17.44
C SER A 247 26.19 30.08 16.06
N GLU A 248 26.04 28.77 15.94
CA GLU A 248 25.53 28.11 14.73
C GLU A 248 24.27 27.29 15.02
N VAL A 249 23.25 27.42 14.16
CA VAL A 249 22.02 26.64 14.22
C VAL A 249 21.74 25.96 12.88
N ILE A 250 21.41 24.68 12.91
CA ILE A 250 21.36 23.78 11.76
C ILE A 250 19.98 23.10 11.68
N ALA A 251 19.27 23.29 10.58
CA ALA A 251 17.98 22.67 10.32
C ALA A 251 18.12 21.21 9.87
N SER A 252 17.44 20.31 10.58
CA SER A 252 17.26 18.89 10.24
C SER A 252 15.97 18.68 9.43
N TRP A 253 16.03 17.79 8.44
CA TRP A 253 14.95 17.60 7.45
C TRP A 253 14.59 16.12 7.26
N GLN A 254 13.31 15.86 7.07
CA GLN A 254 12.74 14.56 6.70
C GLN A 254 12.31 14.59 5.23
N THR A 255 12.62 13.52 4.50
CA THR A 255 12.06 13.30 3.17
C THR A 255 10.66 12.72 3.29
N GLN A 256 9.70 13.24 2.54
CA GLN A 256 8.39 12.59 2.39
C GLN A 256 8.09 12.36 0.90
N TYR A 257 7.48 11.23 0.58
CA TYR A 257 7.12 10.85 -0.79
C TYR A 257 5.61 10.73 -0.93
N LEU A 258 5.08 11.14 -2.08
CA LEU A 258 3.66 10.97 -2.37
C LEU A 258 3.37 9.49 -2.65
N VAL A 259 2.43 8.92 -1.90
CA VAL A 259 1.79 7.67 -2.23
C VAL A 259 0.39 7.99 -2.75
N THR A 260 0.08 7.56 -3.97
CA THR A 260 -1.27 7.65 -4.55
C THR A 260 -1.98 6.30 -4.44
N PHE A 261 -3.31 6.32 -4.40
CA PHE A 261 -4.14 5.13 -4.29
C PHE A 261 -5.30 5.19 -5.30
N ASN A 262 -5.24 4.31 -6.30
CA ASN A 262 -6.36 4.03 -7.18
C ASN A 262 -7.18 2.86 -6.62
N THR A 263 -8.35 3.18 -6.05
CA THR A 263 -9.31 2.21 -5.50
C THR A 263 -10.51 1.99 -6.42
N THR A 264 -10.36 2.26 -7.72
CA THR A 264 -11.46 2.29 -8.70
C THR A 264 -11.77 0.89 -9.26
N LEU A 265 -13.00 0.42 -9.08
CA LEU A 265 -13.49 -0.82 -9.70
C LEU A 265 -13.66 -0.70 -11.23
N PRO A 266 -13.75 -1.82 -11.97
CA PRO A 266 -13.97 -1.82 -13.42
C PRO A 266 -15.21 -1.03 -13.90
N ASN A 267 -16.25 -0.89 -13.08
CA ASN A 267 -17.42 -0.03 -13.35
C ASN A 267 -17.20 1.47 -13.02
N ARG A 268 -15.96 1.90 -12.78
CA ARG A 268 -15.57 3.25 -12.35
C ARG A 268 -16.08 3.65 -10.95
N ARG A 269 -16.62 2.72 -10.15
CA ARG A 269 -16.99 3.00 -8.76
C ARG A 269 -15.74 2.99 -7.88
N ILE A 270 -15.43 4.13 -7.28
CA ILE A 270 -14.34 4.25 -6.30
C ILE A 270 -14.74 3.51 -5.02
N LEU A 271 -13.84 2.66 -4.49
CA LEU A 271 -14.00 2.01 -3.20
C LEU A 271 -13.43 2.87 -2.07
N SER A 272 -14.14 2.94 -0.95
CA SER A 272 -13.52 3.26 0.34
C SER A 272 -12.87 1.98 0.89
N ILE A 273 -11.58 2.05 1.21
CA ILE A 273 -10.80 0.95 1.78
C ILE A 273 -10.13 1.49 3.05
N PRO A 274 -10.15 0.79 4.19
CA PRO A 274 -9.68 1.36 5.45
C PRO A 274 -8.21 1.82 5.38
N LYS A 275 -7.93 2.97 5.99
CA LYS A 275 -6.65 3.70 5.98
C LYS A 275 -6.16 4.23 4.63
N VAL A 276 -6.87 4.02 3.51
CA VAL A 276 -6.61 4.81 2.30
C VAL A 276 -7.03 6.26 2.60
N PRO A 277 -6.19 7.28 2.29
CA PRO A 277 -6.53 8.68 2.55
C PRO A 277 -7.72 9.12 1.69
N GLU A 278 -8.61 9.95 2.24
CA GLU A 278 -9.74 10.53 1.50
C GLU A 278 -9.34 11.78 0.68
N LEU A 279 -8.12 12.29 0.91
CA LEU A 279 -7.56 13.44 0.19
C LEU A 279 -7.19 13.08 -1.25
N ARG A 280 -7.52 13.96 -2.18
CA ARG A 280 -7.02 13.93 -3.57
C ARG A 280 -6.01 15.07 -3.76
N PRO A 281 -4.73 14.77 -4.05
CA PRO A 281 -3.73 15.79 -4.33
C PRO A 281 -4.14 16.71 -5.51
N PRO A 282 -3.75 18.00 -5.51
CA PRO A 282 -4.05 18.91 -6.61
C PRO A 282 -3.60 18.34 -7.96
N GLY A 283 -4.51 18.34 -8.94
CA GLY A 283 -4.25 17.80 -10.28
C GLY A 283 -4.32 16.27 -10.40
N MET A 284 -4.78 15.55 -9.37
CA MET A 284 -4.94 14.09 -9.41
C MET A 284 -6.40 13.65 -9.19
N GLU A 285 -6.88 12.69 -9.98
CA GLU A 285 -8.21 12.08 -9.81
C GLU A 285 -8.23 10.96 -8.74
N VAL A 286 -7.05 10.41 -8.43
CA VAL A 286 -6.81 9.39 -7.40
C VAL A 286 -6.64 10.01 -6.01
N PHE A 287 -6.83 9.19 -4.98
CA PHE A 287 -6.47 9.57 -3.62
C PHE A 287 -4.95 9.61 -3.45
N GLY A 288 -4.44 10.32 -2.43
CA GLY A 288 -3.02 10.29 -2.11
C GLY A 288 -2.62 11.17 -0.93
N MET A 289 -1.49 10.83 -0.32
CA MET A 289 -0.92 11.54 0.83
C MET A 289 0.61 11.41 0.83
N TYR A 290 1.29 12.41 1.40
CA TYR A 290 2.74 12.37 1.61
C TYR A 290 3.07 11.57 2.88
N TYR A 291 3.96 10.59 2.76
CA TYR A 291 4.42 9.75 3.86
C TYR A 291 5.95 9.88 4.04
N PRO A 292 6.47 9.89 5.27
CA PRO A 292 7.89 9.83 5.55
C PRO A 292 8.63 8.69 4.85
N ALA A 293 9.81 9.01 4.32
CA ALA A 293 10.71 8.02 3.76
C ALA A 293 11.17 7.04 4.86
N GLY A 294 10.97 5.74 4.63
CA GLY A 294 11.20 4.70 5.63
C GLY A 294 10.00 4.37 6.53
N GLU A 295 8.85 5.03 6.35
CA GLU A 295 7.61 4.61 7.02
C GLU A 295 7.01 3.35 6.37
N ILE A 296 6.34 2.52 7.17
CA ILE A 296 5.57 1.36 6.68
C ILE A 296 4.10 1.77 6.57
N VAL A 297 3.64 2.00 5.35
CA VAL A 297 2.23 2.29 5.07
C VAL A 297 1.43 1.00 5.12
N THR A 298 0.31 1.01 5.85
CA THR A 298 -0.61 -0.14 5.98
C THR A 298 -2.02 0.28 5.57
N VAL A 299 -2.65 -0.43 4.64
CA VAL A 299 -4.04 -0.17 4.20
C VAL A 299 -4.82 -1.46 4.00
N GLY A 300 -6.15 -1.38 4.10
CA GLY A 300 -7.05 -2.53 4.04
C GLY A 300 -7.64 -2.94 5.39
N PRO A 301 -8.40 -4.04 5.43
CA PRO A 301 -8.57 -5.01 4.35
C PRO A 301 -9.40 -4.47 3.17
N ALA A 302 -8.99 -4.78 1.95
CA ALA A 302 -9.82 -4.61 0.76
C ALA A 302 -11.03 -5.58 0.83
N PRO A 303 -12.24 -5.15 0.41
CA PRO A 303 -13.39 -6.05 0.30
C PRO A 303 -13.12 -7.20 -0.67
N LEU A 304 -13.17 -8.46 -0.21
CA LEU A 304 -12.85 -9.63 -1.05
C LEU A 304 -13.81 -9.83 -2.23
N MET A 305 -15.05 -9.37 -2.08
CA MET A 305 -16.13 -9.48 -3.05
C MET A 305 -16.98 -8.21 -3.04
N GLU A 306 -17.27 -7.66 -4.21
CA GLU A 306 -18.05 -6.42 -4.38
C GLU A 306 -19.16 -6.55 -5.41
N ALA A 307 -20.30 -5.92 -5.15
CA ALA A 307 -21.48 -6.03 -6.01
C ALA A 307 -21.30 -5.27 -7.34
N GLY A 308 -21.48 -5.97 -8.45
CA GLY A 308 -21.54 -5.42 -9.80
C GLY A 308 -22.97 -5.21 -10.29
N VAL A 309 -23.13 -5.18 -11.61
CA VAL A 309 -24.44 -5.07 -12.29
C VAL A 309 -24.88 -6.43 -12.84
N GLU A 310 -26.20 -6.69 -12.81
CA GLU A 310 -26.88 -7.79 -13.54
C GLU A 310 -26.15 -9.15 -13.56
N GLY A 311 -25.97 -9.74 -12.38
CA GLY A 311 -25.29 -11.04 -12.25
C GLY A 311 -23.77 -10.97 -12.39
N THR A 312 -23.17 -9.78 -12.28
CA THR A 312 -21.72 -9.57 -12.19
C THR A 312 -21.34 -9.21 -10.75
N ARG A 313 -20.18 -9.69 -10.29
CA ARG A 313 -19.51 -9.22 -9.07
C ARG A 313 -18.02 -9.00 -9.35
N TYR A 314 -17.36 -8.27 -8.48
CA TYR A 314 -15.92 -8.04 -8.54
C TYR A 314 -15.23 -8.84 -7.45
N ALA A 315 -14.30 -9.70 -7.83
CA ALA A 315 -13.48 -10.49 -6.91
C ALA A 315 -12.12 -9.82 -6.74
N PHE A 316 -11.65 -9.68 -5.50
CA PHE A 316 -10.33 -9.11 -5.22
C PHE A 316 -9.22 -10.03 -5.74
N GLU A 317 -8.34 -9.50 -6.59
CA GLU A 317 -7.20 -10.23 -7.15
C GLU A 317 -5.89 -9.91 -6.43
N GLY A 318 -5.76 -8.70 -5.87
CA GLY A 318 -4.57 -8.29 -5.13
C GLY A 318 -4.33 -6.79 -5.12
N TRP A 319 -3.16 -6.41 -4.63
CA TRP A 319 -2.60 -5.05 -4.70
C TRP A 319 -1.43 -5.00 -5.67
N SER A 320 -1.26 -3.86 -6.33
CA SER A 320 -0.12 -3.55 -7.18
C SER A 320 0.56 -2.25 -6.77
N LEU A 321 1.89 -2.21 -6.93
CA LEU A 321 2.73 -1.03 -6.71
C LEU A 321 3.39 -0.64 -8.04
N ASN A 322 3.21 0.60 -8.47
CA ASN A 322 3.75 1.12 -9.75
C ASN A 322 3.39 0.21 -10.95
N GLY A 323 2.15 -0.28 -10.97
CA GLY A 323 1.61 -1.16 -12.02
C GLY A 323 2.09 -2.63 -11.97
N LYS A 324 2.85 -3.04 -10.95
CA LYS A 324 3.31 -4.43 -10.78
C LYS A 324 2.58 -5.11 -9.63
N PRO A 325 2.07 -6.36 -9.77
CA PRO A 325 1.50 -7.12 -8.67
C PRO A 325 2.47 -7.21 -7.48
N PHE A 326 1.93 -7.07 -6.26
CA PHE A 326 2.73 -6.98 -5.03
C PHE A 326 2.29 -7.99 -3.96
N THR A 327 0.99 -8.07 -3.65
CA THR A 327 0.43 -9.14 -2.80
C THR A 327 -1.00 -9.49 -3.20
N THR A 328 -1.40 -10.73 -2.94
CA THR A 328 -2.79 -11.22 -3.00
C THR A 328 -3.50 -11.14 -1.64
N ASP A 329 -2.85 -10.61 -0.60
CA ASP A 329 -3.48 -10.35 0.70
C ASP A 329 -4.42 -9.14 0.63
N ALA A 330 -5.58 -9.22 1.29
CA ALA A 330 -6.50 -8.09 1.37
C ALA A 330 -5.90 -6.87 2.09
N ASN A 331 -4.92 -7.09 2.97
CA ASN A 331 -4.17 -6.02 3.64
C ASN A 331 -2.86 -5.78 2.89
N LEU A 332 -2.63 -4.52 2.49
CA LEU A 332 -1.36 -4.07 1.92
C LEU A 332 -0.47 -3.50 3.02
N SER A 333 0.81 -3.86 3.01
CA SER A 333 1.84 -3.26 3.87
C SER A 333 3.16 -3.16 3.12
N PHE A 334 3.74 -1.97 3.02
CA PHE A 334 5.00 -1.74 2.29
C PHE A 334 5.79 -0.55 2.86
N LEU A 335 7.11 -0.55 2.61
CA LEU A 335 8.02 0.52 3.00
C LEU A 335 8.03 1.64 1.96
N VAL A 336 7.90 2.90 2.38
CA VAL A 336 7.94 4.06 1.49
C VAL A 336 9.40 4.49 1.26
N ASP A 337 10.08 3.92 0.27
CA ASP A 337 11.45 4.27 -0.14
C ASP A 337 11.52 5.34 -1.25
N ARG A 338 10.39 5.60 -1.92
CA ARG A 338 10.21 6.51 -3.08
C ARG A 338 8.71 6.82 -3.28
N PRO A 339 8.30 7.67 -4.24
CA PRO A 339 6.89 7.81 -4.61
C PRO A 339 6.30 6.50 -5.16
N TYR A 340 5.05 6.21 -4.80
CA TYR A 340 4.34 5.00 -5.23
C TYR A 340 2.94 5.33 -5.78
N ASP A 341 2.61 4.73 -6.92
CA ASP A 341 1.24 4.63 -7.40
C ASP A 341 0.69 3.24 -7.03
N VAL A 342 -0.10 3.19 -5.97
CA VAL A 342 -0.79 1.99 -5.49
C VAL A 342 -2.08 1.81 -6.29
N SER A 343 -2.35 0.59 -6.78
CA SER A 343 -3.63 0.27 -7.42
C SER A 343 -4.16 -1.07 -6.92
N VAL A 344 -5.44 -1.10 -6.55
CA VAL A 344 -6.15 -2.33 -6.18
C VAL A 344 -6.63 -3.05 -7.44
N ALA A 345 -6.48 -4.38 -7.50
CA ALA A 345 -6.88 -5.21 -8.64
C ALA A 345 -8.16 -5.99 -8.30
N TYR A 346 -9.14 -5.94 -9.21
CA TYR A 346 -10.40 -6.66 -9.10
C TYR A 346 -10.75 -7.33 -10.43
N GLY A 347 -10.85 -8.65 -10.40
CA GLY A 347 -11.36 -9.46 -11.49
C GLY A 347 -12.87 -9.34 -11.60
N ILE A 348 -13.38 -9.54 -12.82
CA ILE A 348 -14.82 -9.61 -13.08
C ILE A 348 -15.25 -11.06 -12.98
N GLU A 349 -16.25 -11.37 -12.15
CA GLU A 349 -16.91 -12.68 -12.12
C GLU A 349 -18.37 -12.55 -12.53
N HIS A 350 -18.83 -13.50 -13.35
CA HIS A 350 -20.20 -13.57 -13.84
C HIS A 350 -20.95 -14.78 -13.25
N LEU A 351 -22.24 -14.60 -13.07
CA LEU A 351 -23.13 -15.63 -12.52
C LEU A 351 -23.55 -16.63 -13.62
N LEU A 352 -23.22 -17.90 -13.40
CA LEU A 352 -23.70 -19.04 -14.16
C LEU A 352 -24.90 -19.65 -13.43
N LEU A 353 -26.06 -19.64 -14.08
CA LEU A 353 -27.28 -20.31 -13.62
C LEU A 353 -27.56 -21.54 -14.51
N VAL A 354 -27.65 -22.72 -13.90
CA VAL A 354 -28.09 -23.95 -14.59
C VAL A 354 -29.41 -24.43 -14.02
N LYS A 355 -30.41 -24.62 -14.88
CA LYS A 355 -31.80 -24.97 -14.52
C LYS A 355 -32.21 -26.28 -15.19
N ALA A 356 -32.96 -27.12 -14.48
CA ALA A 356 -33.68 -28.22 -15.12
C ALA A 356 -35.00 -27.70 -15.71
N PHE A 357 -35.35 -28.15 -16.91
CA PHE A 357 -36.60 -27.77 -17.60
C PHE A 357 -37.30 -28.97 -18.21
N GLY A 358 -38.58 -28.81 -18.58
CA GLY A 358 -39.41 -29.83 -19.24
C GLY A 358 -40.07 -30.83 -18.30
N VAL A 359 -39.31 -31.50 -17.42
CA VAL A 359 -39.84 -32.42 -16.40
C VAL A 359 -40.04 -31.70 -15.06
N LYS A 360 -41.23 -31.85 -14.45
CA LYS A 360 -41.59 -31.27 -13.14
C LYS A 360 -41.54 -32.26 -11.98
N ASP A 361 -41.66 -33.55 -12.27
CA ASP A 361 -41.61 -34.61 -11.25
C ASP A 361 -40.22 -34.66 -10.60
N PRO A 362 -40.11 -35.00 -9.30
CA PRO A 362 -38.83 -34.95 -8.60
C PRO A 362 -37.83 -35.97 -9.16
N PHE A 363 -36.68 -35.47 -9.62
CA PHE A 363 -35.47 -36.25 -9.89
C PHE A 363 -34.23 -35.44 -9.47
N ILE A 364 -33.09 -36.11 -9.35
CA ILE A 364 -31.78 -35.49 -9.15
C ILE A 364 -30.90 -35.85 -10.35
N ALA A 365 -30.42 -34.83 -11.06
CA ALA A 365 -29.33 -34.95 -12.02
C ALA A 365 -28.08 -34.29 -11.44
N LYS A 366 -26.88 -34.75 -11.79
CA LYS A 366 -25.63 -34.09 -11.39
C LYS A 366 -25.09 -33.26 -12.55
N VAL A 367 -24.96 -31.96 -12.34
CA VAL A 367 -24.22 -31.04 -13.21
C VAL A 367 -22.76 -31.11 -12.79
N THR A 368 -21.89 -31.53 -13.69
CA THR A 368 -20.45 -31.32 -13.60
C THR A 368 -20.12 -29.98 -14.27
N ILE A 369 -19.34 -29.14 -13.60
CA ILE A 369 -18.83 -27.87 -14.11
C ILE A 369 -17.30 -27.98 -14.10
N ALA A 370 -16.70 -28.10 -15.27
CA ALA A 370 -15.25 -28.16 -15.43
C ALA A 370 -14.72 -26.81 -15.96
N ALA A 371 -13.88 -26.16 -15.16
CA ALA A 371 -13.14 -24.96 -15.51
C ALA A 371 -11.70 -25.12 -14.99
N LEU A 372 -11.15 -24.12 -14.28
CA LEU A 372 -9.87 -24.24 -13.56
C LEU A 372 -9.90 -25.36 -12.50
N ALA A 373 -11.09 -25.67 -11.96
CA ALA A 373 -11.35 -26.83 -11.13
C ALA A 373 -12.63 -27.54 -11.62
N GLN A 374 -12.79 -28.82 -11.26
CA GLN A 374 -14.01 -29.58 -11.51
C GLN A 374 -14.91 -29.53 -10.28
N MET A 375 -16.11 -28.96 -10.44
CA MET A 375 -17.18 -28.99 -9.45
C MET A 375 -18.28 -29.96 -9.89
N VAL A 376 -18.97 -30.55 -8.92
CA VAL A 376 -20.22 -31.28 -9.14
C VAL A 376 -21.29 -30.67 -8.25
N ARG A 377 -22.51 -30.54 -8.79
CA ARG A 377 -23.69 -29.99 -8.13
C ARG A 377 -24.93 -30.82 -8.47
N ASP A 378 -25.82 -30.97 -7.51
CA ASP A 378 -27.11 -31.63 -7.71
C ASP A 378 -28.13 -30.61 -8.24
N LEU A 379 -28.80 -30.98 -9.34
CA LEU A 379 -29.78 -30.20 -10.09
C LEU A 379 -31.13 -30.92 -10.04
N THR A 380 -32.19 -30.19 -9.75
CA THR A 380 -33.57 -30.71 -9.71
C THR A 380 -34.51 -29.73 -10.42
N PRO A 381 -35.79 -30.08 -10.69
CA PRO A 381 -36.78 -29.14 -11.23
C PRO A 381 -37.05 -27.89 -10.37
N THR A 382 -36.63 -27.89 -9.10
CA THR A 382 -36.84 -26.80 -8.15
C THR A 382 -35.55 -26.10 -7.70
N ILE A 383 -34.39 -26.77 -7.80
CA ILE A 383 -33.09 -26.24 -7.41
C ILE A 383 -32.34 -25.80 -8.67
N THR A 384 -32.15 -24.48 -8.82
CA THR A 384 -31.21 -23.90 -9.79
C THR A 384 -29.80 -24.01 -9.22
N VAL A 385 -28.85 -24.54 -9.99
CA VAL A 385 -27.42 -24.46 -9.65
C VAL A 385 -26.94 -23.05 -10.00
N SER A 386 -26.26 -22.38 -9.06
CA SER A 386 -25.76 -21.01 -9.20
C SER A 386 -24.30 -20.91 -8.77
N GLU A 387 -23.40 -20.65 -9.72
CA GLU A 387 -21.97 -20.52 -9.46
C GLU A 387 -21.43 -19.21 -10.03
N TRP A 388 -20.38 -18.67 -9.41
CA TRP A 388 -19.66 -17.49 -9.89
C TRP A 388 -18.40 -17.92 -10.61
N MET A 389 -18.21 -17.39 -11.82
CA MET A 389 -17.18 -17.84 -12.76
C MET A 389 -16.38 -16.63 -13.28
N PRO A 390 -15.04 -16.62 -13.23
CA PRO A 390 -14.25 -15.48 -13.71
C PRO A 390 -14.43 -15.21 -15.20
N HIS A 391 -14.49 -13.93 -15.57
CA HIS A 391 -14.69 -13.49 -16.94
C HIS A 391 -13.61 -14.06 -17.89
N GLY A 392 -14.03 -14.52 -19.06
CA GLY A 392 -13.17 -15.15 -20.05
C GLY A 392 -12.80 -16.62 -19.74
N THR A 393 -13.22 -17.19 -18.61
CA THR A 393 -12.93 -18.59 -18.28
C THR A 393 -13.61 -19.53 -19.26
N GLN A 394 -12.83 -20.40 -19.92
CA GLN A 394 -13.37 -21.52 -20.68
C GLN A 394 -13.99 -22.53 -19.71
N THR A 395 -15.28 -22.78 -19.87
CA THR A 395 -16.09 -23.62 -18.97
C THR A 395 -16.75 -24.72 -19.78
N SER A 396 -16.75 -25.95 -19.27
CA SER A 396 -17.45 -27.08 -19.86
C SER A 396 -18.40 -27.72 -18.84
N LEU A 397 -19.68 -27.76 -19.17
CA LEU A 397 -20.69 -28.50 -18.44
C LEU A 397 -20.73 -29.97 -18.88
N GLY A 398 -21.20 -30.82 -17.98
CA GLY A 398 -21.65 -32.19 -18.25
C GLY A 398 -22.87 -32.52 -17.39
N ILE A 399 -23.86 -33.24 -17.92
CA ILE A 399 -25.09 -33.62 -17.19
C ILE A 399 -25.24 -35.14 -17.08
N THR A 400 -25.62 -35.65 -15.90
CA THR A 400 -26.04 -37.05 -15.77
C THR A 400 -27.40 -37.26 -16.40
N THR A 401 -27.54 -38.37 -17.13
CA THR A 401 -28.80 -38.90 -17.62
C THR A 401 -28.56 -40.37 -18.00
N PRO A 402 -29.55 -41.28 -17.87
CA PRO A 402 -30.88 -41.12 -17.27
C PRO A 402 -30.87 -40.69 -15.80
N ASN A 403 -31.98 -40.13 -15.31
CA ASN A 403 -32.19 -39.90 -13.87
C ASN A 403 -33.59 -40.41 -13.49
N LYS A 404 -33.71 -41.18 -12.40
CA LYS A 404 -34.97 -41.85 -12.03
C LYS A 404 -35.96 -40.86 -11.41
N ILE A 405 -37.22 -40.94 -11.81
CA ILE A 405 -38.35 -40.18 -11.23
C ILE A 405 -39.10 -41.05 -10.22
N GLY A 406 -39.43 -42.29 -10.61
CA GLY A 406 -40.27 -43.21 -9.84
C GLY A 406 -41.25 -43.97 -10.75
N HIS A 407 -41.92 -45.00 -10.25
CA HIS A 407 -42.97 -45.75 -10.96
C HIS A 407 -42.60 -46.31 -12.37
N GLY A 408 -41.31 -46.51 -12.66
CA GLY A 408 -40.79 -46.92 -13.97
C GLY A 408 -40.44 -45.77 -14.92
N GLU A 409 -40.55 -44.52 -14.47
CA GLU A 409 -40.38 -43.30 -15.25
C GLU A 409 -39.02 -42.63 -15.00
N TRP A 410 -38.49 -42.00 -16.06
CA TRP A 410 -37.14 -41.44 -16.12
C TRP A 410 -37.12 -40.06 -16.77
N ALA A 411 -36.27 -39.18 -16.25
CA ALA A 411 -35.93 -37.89 -16.84
C ALA A 411 -34.70 -38.07 -17.75
N ILE A 412 -34.93 -38.02 -19.06
CA ILE A 412 -33.89 -38.11 -20.08
C ILE A 412 -33.52 -36.71 -20.56
N PHE A 413 -32.24 -36.36 -20.57
CA PHE A 413 -31.77 -35.08 -21.12
C PHE A 413 -31.83 -35.13 -22.66
N GLY A 414 -32.46 -34.11 -23.26
CA GLY A 414 -32.54 -33.95 -24.71
C GLY A 414 -31.51 -32.95 -25.26
N GLU A 415 -31.53 -31.72 -24.76
CA GLU A 415 -30.58 -30.67 -25.18
C GLU A 415 -30.42 -29.54 -24.17
N TRP A 416 -29.30 -28.82 -24.27
CA TRP A 416 -29.09 -27.53 -23.60
C TRP A 416 -29.74 -26.40 -24.41
N SER A 417 -30.43 -25.50 -23.73
CA SER A 417 -30.96 -24.25 -24.30
C SER A 417 -30.69 -23.05 -23.38
N GLY A 418 -31.09 -21.84 -23.79
CA GLY A 418 -30.65 -20.59 -23.17
C GLY A 418 -29.47 -19.98 -23.92
N ASP A 419 -28.53 -19.38 -23.17
CA ASP A 419 -27.45 -18.54 -23.71
C ASP A 419 -26.33 -19.33 -24.42
N ALA A 420 -26.28 -20.65 -24.21
CA ALA A 420 -25.49 -21.60 -24.98
C ALA A 420 -26.34 -22.86 -25.24
N LYS A 421 -26.10 -23.53 -26.37
CA LYS A 421 -27.01 -24.56 -26.92
C LYS A 421 -26.23 -25.77 -27.43
N GLY A 422 -26.76 -26.97 -27.25
CA GLY A 422 -26.13 -28.20 -27.74
C GLY A 422 -26.86 -29.48 -27.32
N ARG A 423 -26.80 -30.51 -28.16
CA ARG A 423 -27.46 -31.81 -27.94
C ARG A 423 -26.60 -32.85 -27.23
N ASN A 424 -25.30 -32.58 -27.10
CA ASN A 424 -24.39 -33.45 -26.37
C ASN A 424 -24.61 -33.28 -24.86
N ARG A 425 -24.40 -34.36 -24.09
CA ARG A 425 -24.42 -34.34 -22.62
C ARG A 425 -23.39 -33.35 -22.04
N SER A 426 -22.35 -33.03 -22.80
CA SER A 426 -21.35 -32.01 -22.51
C SER A 426 -21.51 -30.76 -23.39
N LEU A 427 -21.33 -29.58 -22.81
CA LEU A 427 -21.41 -28.28 -23.50
C LEU A 427 -20.29 -27.36 -23.03
N SER A 428 -19.49 -26.84 -23.95
CA SER A 428 -18.37 -25.93 -23.65
C SER A 428 -18.65 -24.52 -24.18
N PHE A 429 -18.29 -23.50 -23.39
CA PHE A 429 -18.46 -22.07 -23.70
C PHE A 429 -17.39 -21.24 -22.98
N VAL A 430 -17.34 -19.93 -23.27
CA VAL A 430 -16.52 -18.95 -22.55
C VAL A 430 -17.45 -18.11 -21.66
N MET A 431 -17.01 -17.80 -20.43
CA MET A 431 -17.78 -16.94 -19.52
C MET A 431 -17.54 -15.44 -19.81
N ASP A 432 -18.04 -14.96 -20.95
CA ASP A 432 -17.94 -13.55 -21.39
C ASP A 432 -19.00 -12.62 -20.78
N ALA A 433 -20.04 -13.18 -20.15
CA ALA A 433 -21.13 -12.48 -19.47
C ALA A 433 -21.84 -13.42 -18.48
N SER A 434 -22.79 -12.90 -17.70
CA SER A 434 -23.77 -13.69 -16.94
C SER A 434 -24.54 -14.64 -17.88
N LYS A 435 -24.75 -15.91 -17.49
CA LYS A 435 -25.40 -16.92 -18.36
C LYS A 435 -26.44 -17.76 -17.62
N THR A 436 -27.61 -17.92 -18.24
CA THR A 436 -28.65 -18.87 -17.85
C THR A 436 -28.74 -19.99 -18.88
N LEU A 437 -28.49 -21.23 -18.44
CA LEU A 437 -28.53 -22.44 -19.25
C LEU A 437 -29.60 -23.39 -18.71
N ASN A 438 -30.44 -23.90 -19.60
CA ASN A 438 -31.49 -24.85 -19.28
C ASN A 438 -31.09 -26.25 -19.80
N ALA A 439 -30.94 -27.21 -18.89
CA ALA A 439 -30.91 -28.62 -19.23
C ALA A 439 -32.36 -29.08 -19.46
N ASN A 440 -32.73 -29.28 -20.74
CA ASN A 440 -34.08 -29.67 -21.09
C ASN A 440 -34.22 -31.18 -20.99
N PHE A 441 -35.03 -31.64 -20.03
CA PHE A 441 -35.37 -33.04 -19.85
C PHE A 441 -36.74 -33.32 -20.46
N PHE A 442 -36.89 -34.53 -21.00
CA PHE A 442 -38.18 -35.12 -21.37
C PHE A 442 -38.42 -36.38 -20.55
N LYS A 443 -39.70 -36.71 -20.36
CA LYS A 443 -40.15 -37.83 -19.55
C LYS A 443 -40.30 -39.08 -20.42
N VAL A 444 -39.67 -40.18 -20.01
CA VAL A 444 -39.70 -41.46 -20.71
C VAL A 444 -40.19 -42.54 -19.75
N ASN A 445 -41.00 -43.47 -20.26
CA ASN A 445 -41.43 -44.66 -19.54
C ASN A 445 -41.22 -45.88 -20.46
N PRO A 446 -40.06 -46.55 -20.40
CA PRO A 446 -39.73 -47.66 -21.30
C PRO A 446 -40.71 -48.85 -21.18
N VAL A 447 -41.36 -48.99 -20.02
CA VAL A 447 -42.40 -50.01 -19.80
C VAL A 447 -43.67 -49.65 -20.57
N ALA A 448 -44.12 -48.39 -20.50
CA ALA A 448 -45.30 -47.93 -21.23
C ALA A 448 -45.09 -47.96 -22.75
N GLU A 449 -43.90 -47.58 -23.23
CA GLU A 449 -43.53 -47.67 -24.65
C GLU A 449 -43.52 -49.11 -25.18
N SER A 450 -43.36 -50.12 -24.31
CA SER A 450 -43.46 -51.53 -24.71
C SER A 450 -44.90 -52.05 -24.90
N ILE A 451 -45.91 -51.43 -24.26
CA ILE A 451 -47.30 -51.92 -24.22
C ILE A 451 -47.86 -52.28 -25.62
N PRO A 452 -47.70 -51.45 -26.68
CA PRO A 452 -48.22 -51.78 -28.00
C PRO A 452 -47.59 -53.05 -28.58
N TYR A 453 -46.28 -53.23 -28.40
CA TYR A 453 -45.54 -54.39 -28.91
C TYR A 453 -45.95 -55.68 -28.19
N SER A 454 -46.19 -55.60 -26.88
CA SER A 454 -46.75 -56.70 -26.08
C SER A 454 -48.15 -57.10 -26.59
N PHE A 455 -49.01 -56.12 -26.88
CA PHE A 455 -50.35 -56.36 -27.42
C PHE A 455 -50.30 -56.99 -28.83
N PHE A 456 -49.47 -56.46 -29.73
CA PHE A 456 -49.26 -57.07 -31.06
C PHE A 456 -48.71 -58.50 -30.96
N SER A 457 -47.77 -58.76 -30.04
CA SER A 457 -47.26 -60.11 -29.76
C SER A 457 -48.37 -61.07 -29.31
N GLY A 458 -49.21 -60.64 -28.37
CA GLY A 458 -50.38 -61.40 -27.90
C GLY A 458 -51.39 -61.70 -29.01
N VAL A 459 -51.70 -60.72 -29.87
CA VAL A 459 -52.60 -60.91 -31.03
C VAL A 459 -52.03 -61.90 -32.05
N VAL A 460 -50.73 -61.81 -32.36
CA VAL A 460 -50.05 -62.78 -33.25
C VAL A 460 -50.05 -64.18 -32.64
N CYS A 461 -49.79 -64.31 -31.34
CA CYS A 461 -49.82 -65.59 -30.63
C CYS A 461 -51.23 -66.20 -30.56
N LEU A 462 -52.29 -65.39 -30.43
CA LEU A 462 -53.67 -65.83 -30.54
C LEU A 462 -54.01 -66.33 -31.95
N ALA A 463 -53.60 -65.61 -33.00
CA ALA A 463 -53.81 -66.04 -34.39
C ALA A 463 -53.10 -67.37 -34.69
N LEU A 464 -51.86 -67.54 -34.23
CA LEU A 464 -51.11 -68.81 -34.30
C LEU A 464 -51.80 -69.93 -33.52
N SER A 465 -52.30 -69.64 -32.31
CA SER A 465 -53.03 -70.62 -31.48
C SER A 465 -54.32 -71.09 -32.16
N CYS A 466 -55.07 -70.18 -32.78
CA CYS A 466 -56.26 -70.51 -33.57
C CYS A 466 -55.92 -71.38 -34.80
N LEU A 467 -54.82 -71.10 -35.51
CA LEU A 467 -54.33 -71.92 -36.62
C LEU A 467 -53.95 -73.34 -36.17
N ILE A 468 -53.28 -73.47 -35.02
CA ILE A 468 -52.90 -74.77 -34.43
C ILE A 468 -54.13 -75.57 -33.99
N ALA A 469 -55.12 -74.92 -33.36
CA ALA A 469 -56.40 -75.55 -33.00
C ALA A 469 -57.16 -76.04 -34.24
N LYS A 470 -57.22 -75.21 -35.30
CA LYS A 470 -57.88 -75.54 -36.58
C LYS A 470 -57.20 -76.68 -37.34
N ARG A 471 -55.88 -76.91 -37.14
CA ARG A 471 -55.19 -78.13 -37.58
C ARG A 471 -55.61 -79.37 -36.77
N ARG A 472 -55.55 -79.32 -35.45
CA ARG A 472 -55.89 -80.47 -34.57
C ARG A 472 -57.34 -80.94 -34.69
N GLY A 473 -58.27 -80.06 -35.11
CA GLY A 473 -59.64 -80.43 -35.41
C GLY A 473 -59.77 -81.49 -36.52
N LYS A 474 -58.86 -81.52 -37.50
CA LYS A 474 -58.92 -82.48 -38.62
C LYS A 474 -58.37 -83.88 -38.28
N GLU A 475 -57.51 -84.01 -37.27
CA GLU A 475 -56.79 -85.26 -36.99
C GLU A 475 -57.63 -86.31 -36.23
N LYS A 476 -58.79 -85.93 -35.67
CA LYS A 476 -59.66 -86.86 -34.91
C LYS A 476 -60.63 -87.67 -35.75
N GLY A 477 -60.76 -87.40 -37.05
CA GLY A 477 -61.79 -88.02 -37.91
C GLY A 477 -61.44 -89.38 -38.53
N GLN A 478 -60.20 -89.86 -38.42
CA GLN A 478 -59.71 -91.01 -39.22
C GLN A 478 -58.76 -91.94 -38.45
N ARG A 479 -59.23 -92.74 -37.47
CA ARG A 479 -58.44 -93.89 -36.96
C ARG A 479 -59.16 -95.00 -36.18
N ILE A 480 -60.19 -95.62 -36.75
CA ILE A 480 -60.61 -96.99 -36.38
C ILE A 480 -60.94 -97.79 -37.65
N GLU A 481 -59.98 -98.57 -38.15
CA GLU A 481 -60.14 -99.89 -38.83
C GLU A 481 -58.81 -100.33 -39.50
N GLY A 482 -58.68 -101.63 -39.80
CA GLY A 482 -57.61 -102.22 -40.62
C GLY A 482 -56.32 -102.64 -39.89
N MET A 483 -55.95 -103.93 -39.94
CA MET A 483 -54.76 -104.46 -39.26
C MET A 483 -53.99 -105.53 -40.08
N GLY A 484 -52.91 -105.11 -40.75
CA GLY A 484 -51.85 -105.98 -41.31
C GLY A 484 -52.19 -106.75 -42.61
N PRO A 485 -51.31 -107.66 -43.08
CA PRO A 485 -49.98 -107.98 -42.55
C PRO A 485 -48.82 -108.14 -43.58
N GLN A 486 -47.55 -108.03 -43.11
CA GLN A 486 -46.33 -108.64 -43.69
C GLN A 486 -45.88 -108.13 -45.11
N LYS A 487 -44.66 -108.33 -45.66
CA LYS A 487 -43.36 -109.01 -45.35
C LYS A 487 -42.30 -108.39 -46.32
N GLN A 488 -40.97 -108.55 -46.28
CA GLN A 488 -39.93 -109.07 -45.35
C GLN A 488 -38.56 -108.48 -45.79
N GLY A 489 -37.51 -108.46 -44.96
CA GLY A 489 -36.13 -108.19 -45.44
C GLY A 489 -35.10 -107.76 -44.38
N THR A 490 -34.16 -108.65 -44.05
CA THR A 490 -32.94 -108.40 -43.24
C THR A 490 -31.80 -109.21 -43.89
N PRO A 491 -30.50 -108.89 -43.70
CA PRO A 491 -29.77 -109.14 -42.44
C PRO A 491 -28.79 -107.96 -42.10
N GLN A 492 -27.77 -108.00 -41.23
CA GLN A 492 -27.04 -109.09 -40.55
C GLN A 492 -26.22 -108.58 -39.33
N SER A 493 -26.01 -109.44 -38.31
CA SER A 493 -24.81 -109.59 -37.41
C SER A 493 -24.16 -108.39 -36.67
N GLN A 494 -23.53 -108.54 -35.49
CA GLN A 494 -23.58 -109.57 -34.41
C GLN A 494 -22.77 -109.13 -33.16
N LYS A 495 -22.90 -109.91 -32.07
CA LYS A 495 -22.14 -109.92 -30.79
C LYS A 495 -22.45 -108.76 -29.81
N GLN A 496 -22.73 -108.95 -28.51
CA GLN A 496 -22.28 -109.92 -27.46
C GLN A 496 -20.86 -109.65 -26.94
N ASP A 497 -20.51 -109.74 -25.64
CA ASP A 497 -21.23 -110.07 -24.38
C ASP A 497 -20.26 -109.74 -23.18
N PRO A 498 -20.51 -110.09 -21.89
CA PRO A 498 -21.68 -109.88 -21.01
C PRO A 498 -21.28 -109.49 -19.54
N ALA A 499 -22.19 -109.78 -18.57
CA ALA A 499 -21.96 -110.16 -17.15
C ALA A 499 -21.65 -109.06 -16.10
N GLN A 500 -22.05 -109.18 -14.82
CA GLN A 500 -23.03 -110.04 -14.07
C GLN A 500 -23.40 -109.26 -12.77
N ALA A 501 -24.62 -109.28 -12.19
CA ALA A 501 -25.25 -110.30 -11.31
C ALA A 501 -24.32 -110.79 -10.15
N GLN A 502 -24.74 -111.05 -8.89
CA GLN A 502 -26.02 -111.02 -8.14
C GLN A 502 -25.65 -110.99 -6.61
N THR A 503 -26.49 -111.07 -5.55
CA THR A 503 -27.92 -111.44 -5.35
C THR A 503 -28.54 -110.69 -4.12
N ARG A 504 -29.74 -111.11 -3.67
CA ARG A 504 -30.57 -110.56 -2.55
C ARG A 504 -30.17 -110.99 -1.13
N LEU A 505 -30.76 -110.33 -0.12
CA LEU A 505 -31.82 -110.78 0.85
C LEU A 505 -32.09 -109.58 1.81
N GLN A 506 -33.24 -109.28 2.47
CA GLN A 506 -34.65 -109.73 2.58
C GLN A 506 -35.52 -108.45 2.80
N GLU A 507 -36.85 -108.35 2.55
CA GLU A 507 -38.06 -108.93 3.19
C GLU A 507 -38.24 -108.59 4.69
N LEU A 508 -39.39 -108.12 5.19
CA LEU A 508 -40.71 -107.80 4.59
C LEU A 508 -41.04 -106.28 4.82
N GLY A 509 -42.11 -105.63 4.34
CA GLY A 509 -43.34 -106.04 3.63
C GLY A 509 -44.53 -106.31 4.56
N PRO A 510 -45.81 -106.12 4.15
CA PRO A 510 -46.37 -105.45 2.96
C PRO A 510 -46.79 -103.99 3.31
N GLU A 511 -47.79 -103.25 2.77
CA GLU A 511 -48.84 -103.30 1.72
C GLU A 511 -49.16 -101.81 1.31
N LYS A 512 -50.01 -101.36 0.37
CA LYS A 512 -51.00 -101.87 -0.62
C LYS A 512 -51.10 -100.85 -1.79
N GLU A 513 -52.07 -101.00 -2.69
CA GLU A 513 -52.37 -100.08 -3.83
C GLU A 513 -53.92 -99.88 -3.95
N PRO A 514 -54.47 -98.87 -4.68
CA PRO A 514 -54.57 -98.99 -6.16
C PRO A 514 -54.57 -97.69 -7.01
N ARG A 515 -53.78 -97.72 -8.09
CA ARG A 515 -54.08 -97.32 -9.49
C ARG A 515 -54.93 -96.08 -9.86
N GLN A 516 -54.21 -95.06 -10.36
CA GLN A 516 -54.21 -94.67 -11.79
C GLN A 516 -55.51 -94.16 -12.48
N ARG A 517 -55.55 -92.85 -12.82
CA ARG A 517 -56.23 -92.32 -14.03
C ARG A 517 -55.46 -91.14 -14.65
N ARG A 518 -55.08 -91.24 -15.93
CA ARG A 518 -54.63 -90.09 -16.73
C ARG A 518 -55.79 -89.09 -16.90
N LYS A 519 -55.60 -87.82 -16.55
CA LYS A 519 -56.49 -86.72 -16.95
C LYS A 519 -55.85 -85.94 -18.10
N THR A 520 -56.68 -85.49 -19.05
CA THR A 520 -56.28 -84.69 -20.20
C THR A 520 -55.85 -83.28 -19.78
N PHE A 521 -54.73 -82.79 -20.32
CA PHE A 521 -54.32 -81.40 -20.15
C PHE A 521 -55.33 -80.48 -20.84
N LEU A 522 -55.99 -79.61 -20.06
CA LEU A 522 -56.97 -78.64 -20.55
C LEU A 522 -56.29 -77.37 -21.11
N PRO A 523 -56.98 -76.52 -21.90
CA PRO A 523 -56.35 -75.47 -22.72
C PRO A 523 -55.68 -74.33 -21.93
N TRP A 524 -55.76 -74.31 -20.61
CA TRP A 524 -55.19 -73.28 -19.74
C TRP A 524 -53.66 -73.20 -19.88
N ALA A 525 -53.00 -74.35 -20.12
CA ALA A 525 -51.56 -74.40 -20.38
C ALA A 525 -51.14 -73.67 -21.66
N LEU A 526 -52.00 -73.58 -22.68
CA LEU A 526 -51.69 -72.82 -23.90
C LEU A 526 -51.73 -71.31 -23.62
N GLY A 527 -52.72 -70.83 -22.84
CA GLY A 527 -52.81 -69.43 -22.45
C GLY A 527 -51.61 -68.98 -21.61
N ILE A 528 -51.16 -69.82 -20.68
CA ILE A 528 -49.95 -69.57 -19.88
C ILE A 528 -48.71 -69.45 -20.78
N ILE A 529 -48.56 -70.30 -21.80
CA ILE A 529 -47.43 -70.21 -22.75
C ILE A 529 -47.51 -68.91 -23.59
N VAL A 530 -48.70 -68.52 -24.05
CA VAL A 530 -48.89 -67.26 -24.80
C VAL A 530 -48.53 -66.04 -23.94
N ALA A 531 -49.00 -65.98 -22.69
CA ALA A 531 -48.67 -64.92 -21.74
C ALA A 531 -47.16 -64.84 -21.46
N ILE A 532 -46.50 -65.99 -21.26
CA ILE A 532 -45.03 -66.05 -21.07
C ILE A 532 -44.30 -65.49 -22.30
N VAL A 533 -44.72 -65.81 -23.52
CA VAL A 533 -44.11 -65.28 -24.74
C VAL A 533 -44.36 -63.77 -24.90
N ALA A 534 -45.58 -63.30 -24.60
CA ALA A 534 -45.90 -61.87 -24.61
C ALA A 534 -45.03 -61.08 -23.60
N LEU A 535 -44.88 -61.59 -22.38
CA LEU A 535 -44.02 -61.01 -21.34
C LEU A 535 -42.53 -61.01 -21.71
N ILE A 536 -42.03 -62.07 -22.38
CA ILE A 536 -40.63 -62.11 -22.86
C ILE A 536 -40.39 -61.06 -23.95
N VAL A 537 -41.34 -60.89 -24.88
CA VAL A 537 -41.25 -59.83 -25.91
C VAL A 537 -41.35 -58.44 -25.27
N ALA A 538 -42.26 -58.25 -24.30
CA ALA A 538 -42.38 -57.00 -23.54
C ALA A 538 -41.07 -56.62 -22.84
N ALA A 539 -40.46 -57.56 -22.13
CA ALA A 539 -39.19 -57.37 -21.43
C ALA A 539 -38.04 -57.06 -22.42
N PHE A 540 -37.94 -57.80 -23.53
CA PHE A 540 -36.91 -57.56 -24.55
C PHE A 540 -37.06 -56.20 -25.24
N VAL A 541 -38.28 -55.79 -25.58
CA VAL A 541 -38.55 -54.46 -26.15
C VAL A 541 -38.26 -53.36 -25.13
N SER A 542 -38.71 -53.47 -23.88
CA SER A 542 -38.38 -52.51 -22.82
C SER A 542 -36.88 -52.39 -22.57
N VAL A 543 -36.13 -53.49 -22.54
CA VAL A 543 -34.67 -53.47 -22.41
C VAL A 543 -34.02 -52.80 -23.62
N THR A 544 -34.53 -53.06 -24.83
CA THR A 544 -34.04 -52.41 -26.05
C THR A 544 -34.27 -50.89 -26.01
N VAL A 545 -35.50 -50.45 -25.72
CA VAL A 545 -35.87 -49.03 -25.58
C VAL A 545 -35.07 -48.35 -24.46
N ALA A 546 -34.99 -48.99 -23.29
CA ALA A 546 -34.20 -48.51 -22.15
C ALA A 546 -32.72 -48.33 -22.51
N SER A 547 -32.12 -49.30 -23.21
CA SER A 547 -30.73 -49.22 -23.67
C SER A 547 -30.50 -48.10 -24.68
N GLY A 548 -31.49 -47.79 -25.53
CA GLY A 548 -31.47 -46.64 -26.44
C GLY A 548 -31.40 -45.28 -25.73
N TYR A 549 -31.98 -45.18 -24.53
CA TYR A 549 -31.85 -44.01 -23.65
C TYR A 549 -30.65 -44.09 -22.68
N GLY A 550 -29.95 -45.23 -22.63
CA GLY A 550 -28.82 -45.48 -21.73
C GLY A 550 -29.22 -45.88 -20.29
N ILE A 551 -30.44 -46.37 -20.08
CA ILE A 551 -30.90 -46.98 -18.81
C ILE A 551 -30.38 -48.43 -18.78
N SER A 552 -29.82 -48.89 -17.65
CA SER A 552 -29.35 -50.28 -17.55
C SER A 552 -30.50 -51.26 -17.30
N ALA A 553 -30.37 -52.50 -17.79
CA ALA A 553 -31.39 -53.53 -17.62
C ALA A 553 -31.69 -53.85 -16.13
N ASN A 554 -30.71 -53.64 -15.24
CA ASN A 554 -30.84 -53.88 -13.81
C ASN A 554 -31.70 -52.82 -13.10
N GLU A 555 -31.81 -51.61 -13.65
CA GLU A 555 -32.59 -50.52 -13.08
C GLU A 555 -34.10 -50.60 -13.44
N LEU A 556 -34.45 -51.49 -14.38
CA LEU A 556 -35.83 -51.78 -14.79
C LEU A 556 -36.59 -52.69 -13.81
N LEU A 557 -35.99 -53.13 -12.70
CA LEU A 557 -36.54 -54.16 -11.78
C LEU A 557 -37.91 -53.84 -11.13
N ASP A 558 -38.38 -52.58 -11.21
CA ASP A 558 -39.77 -52.18 -10.94
C ASP A 558 -40.80 -52.87 -11.87
N PHE A 559 -40.33 -53.53 -12.95
CA PHE A 559 -41.11 -54.37 -13.86
C PHE A 559 -42.05 -55.34 -13.13
N THR A 560 -41.67 -55.79 -11.93
CA THR A 560 -42.43 -56.75 -11.11
C THR A 560 -43.88 -56.33 -10.90
N ASN A 561 -44.15 -55.04 -10.66
CA ASN A 561 -45.53 -54.53 -10.48
C ASN A 561 -46.32 -54.53 -11.80
N TRP A 562 -45.72 -54.10 -12.90
CA TRP A 562 -46.38 -54.10 -14.20
C TRP A 562 -46.57 -55.51 -14.76
N ALA A 563 -45.63 -56.44 -14.54
CA ALA A 563 -45.75 -57.84 -14.92
C ALA A 563 -46.93 -58.55 -14.21
N VAL A 564 -47.21 -58.19 -12.95
CA VAL A 564 -48.41 -58.65 -12.23
C VAL A 564 -49.69 -58.08 -12.84
N VAL A 565 -49.69 -56.80 -13.26
CA VAL A 565 -50.83 -56.19 -13.98
C VAL A 565 -51.04 -56.82 -15.36
N PHE A 566 -49.97 -57.10 -16.12
CA PHE A 566 -50.05 -57.84 -17.38
C PHE A 566 -50.60 -59.25 -17.18
N LEU A 567 -50.09 -60.02 -16.21
CA LEU A 567 -50.64 -61.33 -15.85
C LEU A 567 -52.13 -61.28 -15.49
N ALA A 568 -52.57 -60.26 -14.75
CA ALA A 568 -53.97 -60.07 -14.40
C ALA A 568 -54.84 -59.74 -15.62
N ILE A 569 -54.40 -58.82 -16.49
CA ILE A 569 -55.12 -58.43 -17.70
C ILE A 569 -55.17 -59.58 -18.70
N GLU A 570 -54.05 -60.27 -18.96
CA GLU A 570 -54.03 -61.45 -19.82
C GLU A 570 -54.87 -62.59 -19.26
N ALA A 571 -54.86 -62.84 -17.94
CA ALA A 571 -55.76 -63.83 -17.33
C ALA A 571 -57.23 -63.46 -17.52
N ILE A 572 -57.61 -62.18 -17.39
CA ILE A 572 -58.99 -61.71 -17.63
C ILE A 572 -59.37 -61.82 -19.10
N VAL A 573 -58.51 -61.38 -20.02
CA VAL A 573 -58.74 -61.48 -21.48
C VAL A 573 -58.81 -62.96 -21.90
N PHE A 574 -57.96 -63.83 -21.37
CA PHE A 574 -57.99 -65.26 -21.66
C PHE A 574 -59.23 -65.94 -21.05
N LEU A 575 -59.68 -65.54 -19.85
CA LEU A 575 -60.94 -66.01 -19.27
C LEU A 575 -62.16 -65.57 -20.10
N LEU A 576 -62.17 -64.35 -20.61
CA LEU A 576 -63.22 -63.83 -21.50
C LEU A 576 -63.20 -64.55 -22.85
N ALA A 577 -62.03 -64.69 -23.48
CA ALA A 577 -61.86 -65.43 -24.73
C ALA A 577 -62.24 -66.91 -24.56
N THR A 578 -61.89 -67.54 -23.44
CA THR A 578 -62.25 -68.93 -23.13
C THR A 578 -63.75 -69.07 -22.88
N LYS A 579 -64.40 -68.11 -22.20
CA LYS A 579 -65.88 -68.06 -22.11
C LYS A 579 -66.52 -67.92 -23.49
N PHE A 580 -65.99 -67.05 -24.36
CA PHE A 580 -66.50 -66.85 -25.71
C PHE A 580 -66.33 -68.11 -26.58
N LEU A 581 -65.18 -68.79 -26.48
CA LEU A 581 -64.90 -70.03 -27.18
C LEU A 581 -65.81 -71.18 -26.69
N ILE A 582 -66.06 -71.30 -25.38
CA ILE A 582 -67.02 -72.26 -24.82
C ILE A 582 -68.45 -71.95 -25.27
N ALA A 583 -68.85 -70.67 -25.30
CA ALA A 583 -70.16 -70.25 -25.78
C ALA A 583 -70.34 -70.51 -27.29
N TRP A 584 -69.26 -70.40 -28.08
CA TRP A 584 -69.23 -70.71 -29.50
C TRP A 584 -69.31 -72.23 -29.74
N ILE A 585 -68.49 -73.05 -29.07
CA ILE A 585 -68.53 -74.53 -29.17
C ILE A 585 -69.90 -75.08 -28.76
N ARG A 586 -70.51 -74.57 -27.67
CA ARG A 586 -71.89 -74.92 -27.27
C ARG A 586 -72.97 -74.58 -28.30
N ARG A 587 -72.63 -73.81 -29.34
CA ARG A 587 -73.54 -73.45 -30.45
C ARG A 587 -73.38 -74.34 -31.68
N GLU A 588 -72.34 -75.19 -31.74
CA GLU A 588 -72.08 -76.12 -32.84
C GLU A 588 -72.43 -77.58 -32.50
N GLU A 589 -72.45 -77.98 -31.21
CA GLU A 589 -72.69 -79.38 -30.77
C GLU A 589 -74.18 -79.81 -30.71
N SER A 590 -75.07 -79.35 -31.60
CA SER A 590 -76.47 -79.87 -31.65
C SER A 590 -77.17 -79.78 -33.02
N PRO A 591 -77.19 -80.90 -33.78
CA PRO A 591 -78.10 -81.08 -34.93
C PRO A 591 -78.96 -82.36 -34.86
N GLU A 592 -80.28 -82.16 -34.77
CA GLU A 592 -81.45 -83.00 -35.14
C GLU A 592 -81.40 -84.53 -35.32
N ALA A 593 -82.36 -85.22 -34.66
CA ALA A 593 -83.28 -86.19 -35.29
C ALA A 593 -84.46 -86.51 -34.33
N LYS A 594 -85.65 -86.98 -34.73
CA LYS A 594 -86.67 -86.60 -35.74
C LYS A 594 -87.81 -87.66 -35.69
N SER A 595 -89.03 -87.27 -35.30
CA SER A 595 -90.32 -88.00 -35.52
C SER A 595 -90.49 -89.40 -34.85
N GLN A 596 -91.69 -90.00 -34.68
CA GLN A 596 -93.06 -89.67 -35.15
C GLN A 596 -94.16 -90.26 -34.22
N THR A 597 -95.44 -90.01 -34.53
CA THR A 597 -96.71 -90.49 -33.90
C THR A 597 -97.11 -89.88 -32.53
N GLY A 598 -98.40 -89.64 -32.23
CA GLY A 598 -99.59 -89.63 -33.11
C GLY A 598 -100.94 -89.75 -32.38
N ALA A 599 -101.86 -88.78 -32.59
CA ALA A 599 -103.23 -88.72 -32.03
C ALA A 599 -103.32 -88.62 -30.48
N ASN A 600 -104.42 -88.16 -29.85
CA ASN A 600 -105.77 -87.85 -30.34
C ASN A 600 -106.38 -86.62 -29.63
N SER A 601 -107.56 -86.16 -30.06
CA SER A 601 -108.20 -84.90 -29.62
C SER A 601 -109.12 -85.01 -28.39
N SER A 602 -109.13 -83.97 -27.54
CA SER A 602 -110.29 -83.45 -26.79
C SER A 602 -110.02 -81.99 -26.43
#